data_AF-A0A254RVF9-F1
#
_entry.id   AF-A0A254RVF9-F1
#
_cell.length_a   1.000
_cell.length_b   1.000
_cell.length_c   1.000
_cell.angle_alpha   90.00
_cell.angle_beta   90.00
_cell.angle_gamma   90.00
#
_symmetry.space_group_name_H-M   'P 1'
#
loop_
_entity.id
_entity.type
_entity.pdbx_description
1 polymer ?
#
loop_
_entity_poly.entity_id
_entity_poly.type
_entity_poly.pdbx_seq_one_letter_code
_entity_poly.pdbx_strand_id
1 'polypeptide(L)'
;MAIHIDDTKPFPPFLQEPNNKRESFASMCKRQAAGLKLISDEMEQENREQEELRKLQEKRFERKKKLFYDKLDLILRHKDEILATPRYANMDVHYAIKGGGLYVGPLSTAKWFSFAGTFVTINLKLATLLRVWDTDQFKVNCKCGGTAVIRSFAGSPLSGGSQATAYCPICKSEPHVANRSFGKYYWFLQGKLCEDIERVAKDIIAKWTLAEVEYEKKVAKGGYADPKPGADFHGDGEKCDLETMINELTLKEFGESAKNGS
;
A
#
# COMPACT_ATOMS: atom_id res chain seq x y z
N MET A 1 -34.38 -21.60 -16.22
CA MET A 1 -34.26 -22.96 -15.67
C MET A 1 -34.29 -22.83 -14.16
N ALA A 2 -35.43 -23.11 -13.53
CA ALA A 2 -35.60 -22.95 -12.09
C ALA A 2 -35.09 -24.22 -11.39
N ILE A 3 -34.15 -24.07 -10.46
CA ILE A 3 -33.64 -25.20 -9.66
C ILE A 3 -34.62 -25.39 -8.50
N HIS A 4 -35.40 -26.47 -8.54
CA HIS A 4 -36.16 -26.94 -7.39
C HIS A 4 -35.22 -27.74 -6.49
N ILE A 5 -35.03 -27.28 -5.26
CA ILE A 5 -34.36 -28.04 -4.20
C ILE A 5 -35.45 -28.81 -3.45
N ASP A 6 -35.33 -30.13 -3.47
CA ASP A 6 -36.21 -31.07 -2.78
C ASP A 6 -35.65 -31.35 -1.38
N ASP A 7 -36.21 -30.67 -0.37
CA ASP A 7 -35.76 -30.73 1.03
C ASP A 7 -35.97 -32.11 1.68
N THR A 8 -36.61 -33.07 0.99
CA THR A 8 -36.77 -34.44 1.49
C THR A 8 -35.58 -35.35 1.19
N LYS A 9 -34.61 -34.88 0.39
CA LYS A 9 -33.40 -35.64 0.07
C LYS A 9 -32.19 -35.07 0.84
N PRO A 10 -31.46 -35.89 1.61
CA PRO A 10 -30.22 -35.44 2.20
C PRO A 10 -29.26 -35.00 1.08
N PHE A 11 -28.63 -33.83 1.27
CA PHE A 11 -27.58 -33.33 0.38
C PHE A 11 -26.57 -34.45 0.07
N PRO A 12 -26.11 -34.59 -1.19
CA PRO A 12 -25.18 -35.64 -1.55
C PRO A 12 -23.96 -35.56 -0.61
N PRO A 13 -23.58 -36.68 0.04
CA PRO A 13 -22.45 -36.68 0.95
C PRO A 13 -21.21 -36.27 0.16
N PHE A 14 -20.63 -35.13 0.53
CA PHE A 14 -19.30 -34.76 0.09
C PHE A 14 -18.39 -35.96 0.34
N LEU A 15 -17.72 -36.43 -0.73
CA LEU A 15 -16.80 -37.56 -0.71
C LEU A 15 -15.96 -37.55 0.57
N GLN A 16 -16.21 -38.50 1.46
CA GLN A 16 -15.38 -38.73 2.64
C GLN A 16 -14.06 -39.33 2.17
N GLU A 17 -13.05 -38.50 1.96
CA GLU A 17 -11.68 -39.00 1.86
C GLU A 17 -11.30 -39.67 3.19
N PRO A 18 -10.71 -40.88 3.18
CA PRO A 18 -10.46 -41.68 4.38
C PRO A 18 -9.38 -41.11 5.33
N ASN A 19 -8.80 -39.95 5.02
CA ASN A 19 -7.72 -39.33 5.78
C ASN A 19 -8.03 -37.94 6.34
N ASN A 20 -9.30 -37.51 6.35
CA ASN A 20 -9.67 -36.23 6.97
C ASN A 20 -9.94 -36.38 8.48
N LYS A 21 -8.99 -36.95 9.23
CA LYS A 21 -9.05 -36.95 10.70
C LYS A 21 -8.60 -35.59 11.20
N ARG A 22 -9.55 -34.71 11.50
CA ARG A 22 -9.30 -33.54 12.34
C ARG A 22 -8.73 -34.03 13.67
N GLU A 23 -7.47 -33.73 13.92
CA GLU A 23 -6.82 -34.04 15.19
C GLU A 23 -7.54 -33.32 16.33
N SER A 24 -7.81 -34.01 17.45
CA SER A 24 -8.35 -33.36 18.64
C SER A 24 -7.25 -32.58 19.37
N PHE A 25 -7.59 -31.47 20.01
CA PHE A 25 -6.64 -30.65 20.75
C PHE A 25 -5.82 -31.46 21.78
N ALA A 26 -6.44 -32.45 22.44
CA ALA A 26 -5.77 -33.34 23.38
C ALA A 26 -4.69 -34.22 22.71
N SER A 27 -4.91 -34.67 21.47
CA SER A 27 -3.92 -35.43 20.69
C SER A 27 -2.74 -34.54 20.29
N MET A 28 -3.03 -33.31 19.85
CA MET A 28 -2.02 -32.32 19.50
C MET A 28 -1.12 -32.00 20.72
N CYS A 29 -1.72 -31.78 21.90
CA CYS A 29 -0.97 -31.53 23.14
C CYS A 29 -0.09 -32.72 23.54
N LYS A 30 -0.57 -33.97 23.37
CA LYS A 30 0.24 -35.17 23.63
C LYS A 30 1.43 -35.30 22.67
N ARG A 31 1.23 -34.97 21.39
CA ARG A 31 2.33 -34.90 20.41
C ARG A 31 3.38 -33.85 20.77
N GLN A 32 2.94 -32.64 21.16
CA GLN A 32 3.85 -31.59 21.61
C GLN A 32 4.62 -32.01 22.87
N ALA A 33 3.95 -32.64 23.84
CA ALA A 33 4.60 -33.18 25.03
C ALA A 33 5.61 -34.30 24.72
N ALA A 34 5.42 -35.01 23.62
CA ALA A 34 6.35 -36.03 23.10
C ALA A 34 7.48 -35.46 22.23
N GLY A 35 7.61 -34.13 22.13
CA GLY A 35 8.69 -33.47 21.39
C GLY A 35 8.53 -33.44 19.87
N LEU A 36 7.37 -33.86 19.33
CA LEU A 36 7.08 -33.76 17.90
C LEU A 36 6.74 -32.32 17.55
N LYS A 37 7.61 -31.68 16.76
CA LYS A 37 7.40 -30.30 16.30
C LYS A 37 6.12 -30.19 15.46
N LEU A 38 5.35 -29.14 15.71
CA LEU A 38 4.16 -28.81 14.90
C LEU A 38 4.53 -28.17 13.55
N ILE A 39 5.76 -27.69 13.44
CA ILE A 39 6.30 -26.98 12.27
C ILE A 39 7.53 -27.77 11.84
N SER A 40 7.64 -28.10 10.55
CA SER A 40 8.83 -28.78 10.03
C SER A 40 10.05 -27.85 10.11
N ASP A 41 11.25 -28.42 10.15
CA ASP A 41 12.48 -27.62 10.11
C ASP A 41 12.57 -26.77 8.83
N GLU A 42 11.98 -27.25 7.72
CA GLU A 42 11.82 -26.52 6.47
C GLU A 42 10.91 -25.29 6.64
N MET A 43 9.73 -25.44 7.26
CA MET A 43 8.85 -24.30 7.55
C MET A 43 9.48 -23.31 8.54
N GLU A 44 10.25 -23.79 9.52
CA GLU A 44 11.03 -22.90 10.40
C GLU A 44 12.08 -22.11 9.61
N GLN A 45 12.74 -22.76 8.64
CA GLN A 45 13.71 -22.10 7.77
C GLN A 45 13.04 -21.06 6.85
N GLU A 46 11.93 -21.40 6.19
CA GLU A 46 11.16 -20.45 5.37
C GLU A 46 10.71 -19.24 6.19
N ASN A 47 10.22 -19.45 7.41
CA ASN A 47 9.85 -18.36 8.31
C ASN A 47 11.04 -17.46 8.66
N ARG A 48 12.24 -18.03 8.87
CA ARG A 48 13.47 -17.26 9.09
C ARG A 48 13.85 -16.44 7.85
N GLU A 49 13.81 -17.04 6.67
CA GLU A 49 14.13 -16.35 5.41
C GLU A 49 13.13 -15.21 5.12
N GLN A 50 11.84 -15.45 5.33
CA GLN A 50 10.81 -14.41 5.21
C GLN A 50 11.02 -13.27 6.21
N GLU A 51 11.41 -13.58 7.45
CA GLU A 51 11.73 -12.59 8.47
C GLU A 51 12.94 -11.73 8.07
N GLU A 52 13.99 -12.32 7.51
CA GLU A 52 15.16 -11.59 7.01
C GLU A 52 14.80 -10.66 5.86
N LEU A 53 14.01 -11.14 4.89
CA LEU A 53 13.50 -10.33 3.80
C LEU A 53 12.67 -9.15 4.31
N ARG A 54 11.80 -9.37 5.30
CA ARG A 54 10.99 -8.30 5.91
C ARG A 54 11.88 -7.25 6.57
N LYS A 55 12.90 -7.67 7.33
CA LYS A 55 13.88 -6.75 7.95
C LYS A 55 14.65 -5.92 6.92
N LEU A 56 15.04 -6.52 5.80
CA LEU A 56 15.71 -5.79 4.71
C LEU A 56 14.77 -4.76 4.06
N GLN A 57 13.50 -5.11 3.86
CA GLN A 57 12.48 -4.19 3.36
C GLN A 57 12.24 -3.04 4.32
N GLU A 58 12.10 -3.31 5.63
CA GLU A 58 11.95 -2.29 6.66
C GLU A 58 13.15 -1.31 6.67
N LYS A 59 14.38 -1.82 6.61
CA LYS A 59 15.58 -0.98 6.50
C LYS A 59 15.58 -0.11 5.24
N ARG A 60 15.08 -0.64 4.12
CA ARG A 60 14.93 0.15 2.87
C ARG A 60 13.88 1.24 3.05
N PHE A 61 12.74 0.93 3.66
CA PHE A 61 11.67 1.91 3.88
C PHE A 61 12.05 3.00 4.88
N GLU A 62 12.75 2.68 5.96
CA GLU A 62 13.23 3.71 6.89
C GLU A 62 14.27 4.64 6.23
N ARG A 63 15.14 4.13 5.36
CA ARG A 63 16.04 4.98 4.54
C ARG A 63 15.25 5.91 3.61
N LYS A 64 14.26 5.38 2.89
CA LYS A 64 13.41 6.18 2.00
C LYS A 64 12.59 7.21 2.75
N LYS A 65 12.01 6.82 3.88
CA LYS A 65 11.26 7.72 4.76
C LYS A 65 12.13 8.86 5.28
N LYS A 66 13.36 8.55 5.73
CA LYS A 66 14.31 9.58 6.15
C LYS A 66 14.59 10.57 5.01
N LEU A 67 14.96 10.06 3.83
CA LEU A 67 15.19 10.90 2.65
C LEU A 67 13.96 11.76 2.29
N PHE A 68 12.76 11.17 2.34
CA PHE A 68 11.50 11.84 2.05
C PHE A 68 11.28 13.05 2.98
N TYR A 69 11.45 12.86 4.29
CA TYR A 69 11.24 13.93 5.27
C TYR A 69 12.36 14.98 5.26
N ASP A 70 13.62 14.54 5.07
CA ASP A 70 14.75 15.44 4.91
C ASP A 70 14.53 16.40 3.73
N LYS A 71 13.99 15.89 2.62
CA LYS A 71 13.69 16.63 1.39
C LYS A 71 12.23 17.07 1.24
N LEU A 72 11.43 17.00 2.31
CA LEU A 72 10.01 17.33 2.24
C LEU A 72 9.76 18.78 1.80
N ASP A 73 10.63 19.70 2.19
CA ASP A 73 10.55 21.11 1.77
C ASP A 73 10.59 21.25 0.25
N LEU A 74 11.57 20.63 -0.41
CA LEU A 74 11.68 20.59 -1.87
C LEU A 74 10.43 19.98 -2.52
N ILE A 75 9.95 18.85 -1.96
CA ILE A 75 8.74 18.16 -2.46
C ILE A 75 7.52 19.08 -2.39
N LEU A 76 7.34 19.81 -1.28
CA LEU A 76 6.20 20.70 -1.10
C LEU A 76 6.29 21.97 -1.98
N ARG A 77 7.50 22.50 -2.21
CA ARG A 77 7.72 23.63 -3.12
C ARG A 77 7.40 23.29 -4.57
N HIS A 78 7.70 22.05 -5.00
CA HIS A 78 7.37 21.53 -6.34
C HIS A 78 6.06 20.73 -6.40
N LYS A 79 5.15 20.91 -5.43
CA LYS A 79 3.91 20.12 -5.33
C LYS A 79 3.10 20.11 -6.63
N ASP A 80 2.88 21.27 -7.24
CA ASP A 80 2.01 21.38 -8.42
C ASP A 80 2.64 20.70 -9.65
N GLU A 81 3.96 20.81 -9.80
CA GLU A 81 4.72 20.10 -10.84
C GLU A 81 4.67 18.58 -10.65
N ILE A 82 4.83 18.12 -9.40
CA ILE A 82 4.73 16.70 -9.05
C ILE A 82 3.33 16.16 -9.38
N LEU A 83 2.29 16.92 -9.08
CA LEU A 83 0.90 16.53 -9.37
C LEU A 83 0.60 16.54 -10.87
N ALA A 84 1.22 17.43 -11.64
CA ALA A 84 1.08 17.50 -13.10
C ALA A 84 1.89 16.43 -13.85
N THR A 85 2.90 15.84 -13.20
CA THR A 85 3.82 14.87 -13.82
C THR A 85 3.44 13.43 -13.42
N PRO A 86 2.85 12.60 -14.32
CA PRO A 86 2.32 11.28 -13.96
C PRO A 86 3.33 10.35 -13.29
N ARG A 87 4.59 10.34 -13.75
CA ARG A 87 5.65 9.50 -13.17
C ARG A 87 5.98 9.85 -11.73
N TYR A 88 5.89 11.13 -11.33
CA TYR A 88 6.10 11.56 -9.95
C TYR A 88 4.84 11.32 -9.11
N ALA A 89 3.68 11.68 -9.65
CA ALA A 89 2.37 11.51 -9.01
C ALA A 89 2.12 10.05 -8.58
N ASN A 90 2.51 9.09 -9.41
CA ASN A 90 2.27 7.65 -9.22
C ASN A 90 3.36 6.93 -8.41
N MET A 91 4.33 7.65 -7.86
CA MET A 91 5.39 7.08 -7.04
C MET A 91 4.85 6.56 -5.70
N ASP A 92 5.37 5.42 -5.25
CA ASP A 92 4.97 4.78 -4.00
C ASP A 92 5.57 5.46 -2.77
N VAL A 93 4.70 5.85 -1.84
CA VAL A 93 5.04 6.53 -0.57
C VAL A 93 4.28 5.95 0.63
N HIS A 94 3.93 4.67 0.59
CA HIS A 94 3.23 3.96 1.67
C HIS A 94 3.96 4.00 3.02
N TYR A 95 5.28 4.23 3.01
CA TYR A 95 6.13 4.40 4.20
C TYR A 95 6.11 5.81 4.81
N ALA A 96 5.57 6.81 4.08
CA ALA A 96 5.64 8.21 4.50
C ALA A 96 4.67 8.54 5.64
N ILE A 97 3.47 7.95 5.65
CA ILE A 97 2.45 8.22 6.67
C ILE A 97 2.12 6.95 7.45
N LYS A 98 1.98 7.06 8.78
CA LYS A 98 1.54 5.96 9.65
C LYS A 98 0.24 6.34 10.35
N GLY A 99 -0.79 5.54 10.20
CA GLY A 99 -2.06 5.71 10.90
C GLY A 99 -2.42 4.45 11.65
N GLY A 100 -3.36 4.55 12.58
CA GLY A 100 -3.96 3.38 13.18
C GLY A 100 -4.85 3.72 14.35
N GLY A 101 -5.69 2.78 14.77
CA GLY A 101 -6.52 3.00 15.92
C GLY A 101 -6.84 1.74 16.67
N LEU A 102 -7.30 1.93 17.91
CA LEU A 102 -7.90 0.86 18.69
C LEU A 102 -9.11 0.30 17.90
N TYR A 103 -9.28 -1.02 17.92
CA TYR A 103 -10.34 -1.77 17.22
C TYR A 103 -10.25 -1.83 15.68
N VAL A 104 -9.67 -0.83 15.01
CA VAL A 104 -9.51 -0.81 13.54
C VAL A 104 -8.10 -1.21 13.07
N GLY A 105 -7.15 -1.31 14.00
CA GLY A 105 -5.78 -1.70 13.70
C GLY A 105 -5.00 -0.62 12.95
N PRO A 106 -3.83 -0.98 12.38
CA PRO A 106 -3.02 -0.05 11.61
C PRO A 106 -3.74 0.36 10.32
N LEU A 107 -3.50 1.61 9.89
CA LEU A 107 -3.93 2.07 8.58
C LEU A 107 -3.16 1.28 7.52
N SER A 108 -3.90 0.57 6.67
CA SER A 108 -3.33 -0.08 5.49
C SER A 108 -3.01 0.98 4.42
N THR A 109 -1.72 1.23 4.19
CA THR A 109 -1.21 2.10 3.11
C THR A 109 -0.76 1.30 1.88
N ALA A 110 -0.98 -0.02 1.90
CA ALA A 110 -0.70 -0.95 0.82
C ALA A 110 -1.78 -2.04 0.82
N LYS A 111 -2.38 -2.31 -0.36
CA LYS A 111 -3.41 -3.33 -0.53
C LYS A 111 -3.01 -4.32 -1.61
N TRP A 112 -3.18 -5.60 -1.30
CA TRP A 112 -2.77 -6.70 -2.15
C TRP A 112 -3.98 -7.26 -2.87
N PHE A 113 -3.81 -7.55 -4.15
CA PHE A 113 -4.82 -8.14 -5.01
C PHE A 113 -4.22 -9.36 -5.69
N SER A 114 -5.04 -10.38 -5.90
CA SER A 114 -4.75 -11.49 -6.79
C SER A 114 -5.74 -11.43 -7.94
N PHE A 115 -5.24 -11.32 -9.16
CA PHE A 115 -6.05 -11.39 -10.38
C PHE A 115 -5.44 -12.45 -11.28
N ALA A 116 -6.24 -13.46 -11.66
CA ALA A 116 -5.82 -14.52 -12.58
C ALA A 116 -4.42 -15.11 -12.25
N GLY A 117 -4.14 -15.37 -10.97
CA GLY A 117 -2.84 -15.90 -10.52
C GLY A 117 -1.70 -14.89 -10.42
N THR A 118 -1.91 -13.62 -10.78
CA THR A 118 -0.95 -12.53 -10.62
C THR A 118 -1.22 -11.77 -9.33
N PHE A 119 -0.19 -11.59 -8.51
CA PHE A 119 -0.26 -10.77 -7.29
C PHE A 119 0.20 -9.34 -7.58
N VAL A 120 -0.65 -8.37 -7.25
CA VAL A 120 -0.32 -6.95 -7.36
C VAL A 120 -0.55 -6.23 -6.05
N THR A 121 0.45 -5.43 -5.68
CA THR A 121 0.40 -4.57 -4.50
C THR A 121 0.19 -3.13 -4.95
N ILE A 122 -0.93 -2.55 -4.53
CA ILE A 122 -1.25 -1.14 -4.76
C ILE A 122 -0.88 -0.37 -3.48
N ASN A 123 0.11 0.50 -3.60
CA ASN A 123 0.61 1.34 -2.51
C ASN A 123 0.01 2.75 -2.55
N LEU A 124 0.04 3.45 -1.42
CA LEU A 124 -0.23 4.89 -1.35
C LEU A 124 0.67 5.65 -2.33
N LYS A 125 0.03 6.46 -3.17
CA LYS A 125 0.69 7.28 -4.19
C LYS A 125 1.06 8.67 -3.67
N LEU A 126 2.15 9.25 -4.20
CA LEU A 126 2.63 10.57 -3.79
C LEU A 126 1.56 11.64 -4.00
N ALA A 127 0.90 11.64 -5.16
CA ALA A 127 -0.15 12.62 -5.45
C ALA A 127 -1.26 12.61 -4.39
N THR A 128 -1.66 11.43 -3.93
CA THR A 128 -2.72 11.27 -2.94
C THR A 128 -2.28 11.74 -1.56
N LEU A 129 -1.05 11.42 -1.16
CA LEU A 129 -0.48 11.94 0.07
C LEU A 129 -0.43 13.48 0.08
N LEU A 130 0.04 14.09 -1.02
CA LEU A 130 0.13 15.55 -1.15
C LEU A 130 -1.25 16.23 -1.11
N ARG A 131 -2.26 15.62 -1.74
CA ARG A 131 -3.65 16.10 -1.69
C ARG A 131 -4.24 15.97 -0.28
N VAL A 132 -3.95 14.87 0.42
CA VAL A 132 -4.40 14.68 1.80
C VAL A 132 -3.78 15.73 2.72
N TRP A 133 -2.48 15.96 2.58
CA TRP A 133 -1.76 17.01 3.31
C TRP A 133 -2.19 18.42 2.95
N ASP A 134 -2.95 18.62 1.87
CA ASP A 134 -3.48 19.93 1.55
C ASP A 134 -4.69 20.33 2.41
N THR A 135 -5.29 19.37 3.10
CA THR A 135 -6.48 19.58 3.93
C THR A 135 -6.13 20.09 5.32
N ASP A 136 -7.01 20.93 5.90
CA ASP A 136 -6.81 21.51 7.23
C ASP A 136 -6.67 20.44 8.34
N GLN A 137 -7.33 19.30 8.16
CA GLN A 137 -7.22 18.16 9.07
C GLN A 137 -5.79 17.63 9.17
N PHE A 138 -4.99 17.74 8.10
CA PHE A 138 -3.62 17.24 8.03
C PHE A 138 -2.54 18.33 8.05
N LYS A 139 -2.93 19.61 8.16
CA LYS A 139 -2.03 20.76 8.32
C LYS A 139 -2.04 21.29 9.75
N VAL A 140 -0.91 21.83 10.19
CA VAL A 140 -0.74 22.44 11.50
C VAL A 140 0.22 23.61 11.37
N ASN A 141 -0.07 24.74 12.00
CA ASN A 141 0.87 25.85 12.06
C ASN A 141 2.02 25.50 13.01
N CYS A 142 3.25 25.61 12.51
CA CYS A 142 4.46 25.43 13.30
C CYS A 142 4.87 26.74 13.98
N LYS A 143 5.55 26.65 15.12
CA LYS A 143 6.09 27.80 15.85
C LYS A 143 7.08 28.65 15.04
N CYS A 144 7.71 28.07 14.02
CA CYS A 144 8.60 28.81 13.11
C CYS A 144 7.87 29.65 12.05
N GLY A 145 6.53 29.66 12.06
CA GLY A 145 5.72 30.33 11.02
C GLY A 145 5.43 29.46 9.79
N GLY A 146 6.11 28.32 9.63
CA GLY A 146 5.83 27.36 8.57
C GLY A 146 4.60 26.49 8.82
N THR A 147 4.15 25.78 7.78
CA THR A 147 3.11 24.75 7.88
C THR A 147 3.74 23.37 8.06
N ALA A 148 3.38 22.68 9.15
CA ALA A 148 3.71 21.29 9.40
C ALA A 148 2.59 20.37 8.90
N VAL A 149 2.96 19.17 8.45
CA VAL A 149 2.02 18.17 7.92
C VAL A 149 1.96 16.94 8.81
N ILE A 150 0.79 16.32 8.96
CA ILE A 150 0.60 15.14 9.81
C ILE A 150 1.31 13.92 9.21
N ARG A 151 2.35 13.42 9.88
CA ARG A 151 3.09 12.23 9.47
C ARG A 151 2.64 10.96 10.16
N SER A 152 2.04 11.08 11.33
CA SER A 152 1.44 9.94 12.00
C SER A 152 0.26 10.31 12.90
N PHE A 153 -0.68 9.39 13.04
CA PHE A 153 -1.80 9.53 13.96
C PHE A 153 -2.21 8.18 14.57
N ALA A 154 -2.68 8.23 15.81
CA ALA A 154 -3.24 7.11 16.54
C ALA A 154 -4.50 7.55 17.29
N GLY A 155 -5.49 6.69 17.45
CA GLY A 155 -6.71 7.07 18.17
C GLY A 155 -7.72 5.95 18.35
N SER A 156 -8.95 6.32 18.70
CA SER A 156 -10.06 5.39 18.84
C SER A 156 -11.27 5.89 18.04
N PRO A 157 -11.91 5.03 17.23
CA PRO A 157 -13.14 5.38 16.55
C PRO A 157 -14.31 5.56 17.54
N LEU A 158 -14.27 4.89 18.70
CA LEU A 158 -15.36 4.92 19.68
C LEU A 158 -15.37 6.23 20.48
N SER A 159 -14.21 6.68 20.97
CA SER A 159 -14.12 7.94 21.70
C SER A 159 -13.92 9.15 20.77
N GLY A 160 -13.58 8.91 19.50
CA GLY A 160 -13.21 9.93 18.53
C GLY A 160 -11.88 10.63 18.82
N GLY A 161 -11.27 10.39 19.98
CA GLY A 161 -10.01 11.00 20.39
C GLY A 161 -8.84 10.50 19.56
N SER A 162 -7.92 11.41 19.23
CA SER A 162 -6.67 11.07 18.55
C SER A 162 -5.48 11.84 19.11
N GLN A 163 -4.31 11.22 18.97
CA GLN A 163 -3.02 11.86 19.07
C GLN A 163 -2.34 11.76 17.71
N ALA A 164 -1.77 12.86 17.24
CA ALA A 164 -1.03 12.89 16.01
C ALA A 164 0.30 13.60 16.17
N THR A 165 1.23 13.29 15.27
CA THR A 165 2.53 13.95 15.17
C THR A 165 2.63 14.55 13.79
N ALA A 166 2.84 15.87 13.75
CA ALA A 166 3.14 16.58 12.53
C ALA A 166 4.66 16.74 12.36
N TYR A 167 5.09 17.03 11.14
CA TYR A 167 6.48 17.30 10.79
C TYR A 167 6.56 18.63 10.05
N CYS A 168 7.42 19.53 10.52
CA CYS A 168 7.67 20.79 9.87
C CYS A 168 8.79 20.66 8.83
N PRO A 169 8.55 20.92 7.53
CA PRO A 169 9.58 20.83 6.49
C PRO A 169 10.70 21.87 6.67
N ILE A 170 10.41 23.01 7.28
CA ILE A 170 11.33 24.15 7.45
C ILE A 170 12.28 23.92 8.63
N CYS A 171 11.74 23.90 9.86
CA CYS A 171 12.55 23.78 11.08
C CYS A 171 12.74 22.34 11.57
N LYS A 172 12.20 21.35 10.86
CA LYS A 172 12.34 19.91 11.15
C LYS A 172 11.78 19.48 12.52
N SER A 173 11.02 20.35 13.19
CA SER A 173 10.36 20.05 14.46
C SER A 173 9.17 19.11 14.25
N GLU A 174 8.86 18.31 15.27
CA GLU A 174 7.74 17.36 15.25
C GLU A 174 6.66 17.69 16.29
N PRO A 175 5.79 18.70 16.05
CA PRO A 175 4.78 19.07 17.02
C PRO A 175 3.73 17.96 17.20
N HIS A 176 3.39 17.69 18.45
CA HIS A 176 2.26 16.84 18.80
C HIS A 176 0.94 17.61 18.67
N VAL A 177 -0.07 16.91 18.17
CA VAL A 177 -1.40 17.45 17.88
C VAL A 177 -2.41 16.57 18.60
N ALA A 178 -3.15 17.17 19.51
CA ALA A 178 -4.27 16.56 20.21
C ALA A 178 -5.59 17.17 19.73
N ASN A 179 -6.70 16.62 20.23
CA ASN A 179 -8.05 17.21 20.07
C ASN A 179 -8.56 17.29 18.62
N ARG A 180 -8.03 16.45 17.72
CA ARG A 180 -8.61 16.24 16.39
C ARG A 180 -9.37 14.92 16.37
N SER A 181 -10.40 14.86 15.53
CA SER A 181 -11.20 13.63 15.38
C SER A 181 -10.37 12.53 14.71
N PHE A 182 -10.27 11.37 15.36
CA PHE A 182 -9.65 10.18 14.79
C PHE A 182 -10.34 9.77 13.48
N GLY A 183 -11.67 9.76 13.47
CA GLY A 183 -12.45 9.38 12.28
C GLY A 183 -12.15 10.27 11.09
N LYS A 184 -11.96 11.59 11.29
CA LYS A 184 -11.56 12.52 10.23
C LYS A 184 -10.17 12.24 9.66
N TYR A 185 -9.25 11.69 10.45
CA TYR A 185 -7.97 11.23 9.92
C TYR A 185 -8.12 9.92 9.16
N TYR A 186 -8.64 8.91 9.85
CA TYR A 186 -8.61 7.52 9.38
C TYR A 186 -9.48 7.34 8.14
N TRP A 187 -10.76 7.73 8.21
CA TRP A 187 -11.71 7.50 7.13
C TRP A 187 -11.44 8.38 5.91
N PHE A 188 -10.93 9.60 6.11
CA PHE A 188 -10.56 10.47 4.99
C PHE A 188 -9.41 9.87 4.19
N LEU A 189 -8.32 9.50 4.86
CA LEU A 189 -7.15 8.93 4.20
C LEU A 189 -7.48 7.56 3.60
N GLN A 190 -8.20 6.69 4.33
CA GLN A 190 -8.64 5.40 3.82
C GLN A 190 -9.57 5.55 2.61
N GLY A 191 -10.49 6.52 2.63
CA GLY A 191 -11.36 6.82 1.49
C GLY A 191 -10.55 7.19 0.25
N LYS A 192 -9.57 8.08 0.39
CA LYS A 192 -8.67 8.45 -0.73
C LYS A 192 -7.81 7.30 -1.25
N LEU A 193 -7.34 6.43 -0.35
CA LEU A 193 -6.66 5.19 -0.73
C LEU A 193 -7.59 4.26 -1.51
N CYS A 194 -8.84 4.08 -1.06
CA CYS A 194 -9.82 3.27 -1.77
C CYS A 194 -10.15 3.81 -3.16
N GLU A 195 -10.33 5.13 -3.32
CA GLU A 195 -10.55 5.78 -4.62
C GLU A 195 -9.41 5.47 -5.60
N ASP A 196 -8.14 5.58 -5.15
CA ASP A 196 -6.97 5.25 -5.97
C ASP A 196 -6.93 3.77 -6.36
N ILE A 197 -7.20 2.90 -5.39
CA ILE A 197 -7.21 1.46 -5.59
C ILE A 197 -8.27 1.08 -6.60
N GLU A 198 -9.48 1.62 -6.49
CA GLU A 198 -10.55 1.36 -7.46
C GLU A 198 -10.18 1.83 -8.86
N ARG A 199 -9.53 2.99 -8.98
CA ARG A 199 -9.05 3.51 -10.27
C ARG A 199 -8.01 2.58 -10.89
N VAL A 200 -7.02 2.14 -10.12
CA VAL A 200 -5.98 1.20 -10.61
C VAL A 200 -6.59 -0.16 -10.93
N ALA A 201 -7.50 -0.67 -10.10
CA ALA A 201 -8.18 -1.93 -10.37
C ALA A 201 -8.99 -1.88 -11.67
N LYS A 202 -9.72 -0.79 -11.92
CA LYS A 202 -10.45 -0.56 -13.18
C LYS A 202 -9.52 -0.52 -14.40
N ASP A 203 -8.38 0.17 -14.29
CA ASP A 203 -7.37 0.22 -15.35
C ASP A 203 -6.78 -1.18 -15.64
N ILE A 204 -6.45 -1.94 -14.59
CA ILE A 204 -5.95 -3.31 -14.73
C ILE A 204 -6.99 -4.19 -15.42
N ILE A 205 -8.26 -4.15 -14.99
CA ILE A 205 -9.35 -4.92 -15.61
C ILE A 205 -9.50 -4.55 -17.08
N ALA A 206 -9.50 -3.26 -17.41
CA ALA A 206 -9.63 -2.80 -18.80
C ALA A 206 -8.48 -3.30 -19.69
N LYS A 207 -7.24 -3.16 -19.23
CA LYS A 207 -6.04 -3.67 -19.92
C LYS A 207 -6.08 -5.19 -20.06
N TRP A 208 -6.53 -5.91 -19.04
CA TRP A 208 -6.69 -7.37 -19.07
C TRP A 208 -7.71 -7.80 -20.13
N THR A 209 -8.89 -7.19 -20.14
CA THR A 209 -9.94 -7.49 -21.14
C THR A 209 -9.45 -7.24 -22.57
N LEU A 210 -8.68 -6.17 -22.80
CA LEU A 210 -8.09 -5.91 -24.13
C LEU A 210 -7.08 -7.00 -24.52
N ALA A 211 -6.23 -7.44 -23.58
CA ALA A 211 -5.26 -8.51 -23.82
C ALA A 211 -5.94 -9.85 -24.13
N GLU A 212 -7.04 -10.18 -23.44
CA GLU A 212 -7.84 -11.39 -23.71
C GLU A 212 -8.45 -11.37 -25.13
N VAL A 213 -9.03 -10.24 -25.55
CA VAL A 213 -9.59 -10.08 -26.91
C VAL A 213 -8.50 -10.20 -27.98
N GLU A 214 -7.30 -9.66 -27.74
CA GLU A 214 -6.18 -9.80 -28.67
C GLU A 214 -5.69 -11.26 -28.75
N TYR A 215 -5.66 -11.95 -27.60
CA TYR A 215 -5.32 -13.36 -27.51
C TYR A 215 -6.30 -14.24 -28.30
N GLU A 216 -7.61 -14.06 -28.13
CA GLU A 216 -8.63 -14.80 -28.89
C GLU A 216 -8.42 -14.65 -30.41
N LYS A 217 -8.07 -13.44 -30.87
CA LYS A 217 -7.73 -13.19 -32.27
C LYS A 217 -6.46 -13.91 -32.73
N LYS A 218 -5.44 -14.05 -31.86
CA LYS A 218 -4.18 -14.76 -32.16
C LYS A 218 -4.37 -16.28 -32.18
N VAL A 219 -5.14 -16.82 -31.23
CA VAL A 219 -5.51 -18.24 -31.20
C VAL A 219 -6.33 -18.63 -32.42
N ALA A 220 -7.31 -17.80 -32.80
CA ALA A 220 -8.09 -18.00 -34.03
C ALA A 220 -7.21 -18.03 -35.31
N LYS A 221 -6.02 -17.41 -35.27
CA LYS A 221 -5.02 -17.43 -36.34
C LYS A 221 -3.99 -18.56 -36.20
N GLY A 222 -4.18 -19.49 -35.26
CA GLY A 222 -3.30 -20.64 -35.03
C GLY A 222 -2.05 -20.36 -34.19
N GLY A 223 -1.93 -19.16 -33.60
CA GLY A 223 -0.82 -18.82 -32.70
C GLY A 223 -1.12 -19.26 -31.27
N TYR A 224 -0.41 -20.28 -30.77
CA TYR A 224 -0.51 -20.71 -29.37
C TYR A 224 0.58 -20.02 -28.54
N ALA A 225 0.21 -18.98 -27.80
CA ALA A 225 1.07 -18.40 -26.78
C ALA A 225 0.22 -18.15 -25.53
N ASP A 226 0.49 -18.92 -24.47
CA ASP A 226 -0.15 -18.79 -23.17
C ASP A 226 -0.07 -17.33 -22.69
N PRO A 227 -1.20 -16.66 -22.41
CA PRO A 227 -1.17 -15.28 -21.99
C PRO A 227 -0.55 -15.22 -20.59
N LYS A 228 0.62 -14.59 -20.48
CA LYS A 228 1.10 -14.02 -19.21
C LYS A 228 1.04 -12.50 -19.29
N PRO A 229 -0.16 -11.89 -19.37
CA PRO A 229 -0.26 -10.43 -19.49
C PRO A 229 0.26 -9.76 -18.20
N GLY A 230 0.35 -10.50 -17.09
CA GLY A 230 1.01 -10.10 -15.85
C GLY A 230 2.40 -9.48 -16.02
N ALA A 231 3.18 -9.94 -17.02
CA ALA A 231 4.51 -9.40 -17.29
C ALA A 231 4.47 -8.00 -17.93
N ASP A 232 3.42 -7.70 -18.71
CA ASP A 232 3.24 -6.46 -19.46
C ASP A 232 2.42 -5.40 -18.69
N PHE A 233 1.94 -5.72 -17.49
CA PHE A 233 1.34 -4.74 -16.59
C PHE A 233 2.43 -3.84 -15.98
N HIS A 234 2.80 -2.82 -16.73
CA HIS A 234 3.53 -1.68 -16.22
C HIS A 234 2.53 -0.53 -16.05
N GLY A 235 2.55 0.12 -14.88
CA GLY A 235 1.83 1.38 -14.71
C GLY A 235 2.32 2.39 -15.74
N ASP A 236 1.45 3.26 -16.24
CA ASP A 236 1.78 4.17 -17.33
C ASP A 236 2.98 5.06 -16.95
N GLY A 237 4.09 4.92 -17.68
CA GLY A 237 5.29 5.78 -17.59
C GLY A 237 6.58 5.07 -17.17
N GLU A 238 7.71 5.76 -17.38
CA GLU A 238 9.01 5.33 -16.86
C GLU A 238 8.98 5.26 -15.34
N LYS A 239 9.55 4.18 -14.79
CA LYS A 239 9.64 3.97 -13.35
C LYS A 239 10.48 5.09 -12.71
N CYS A 240 9.85 5.92 -11.90
CA CYS A 240 10.52 6.93 -11.09
C CYS A 240 10.55 6.50 -9.62
N ASP A 241 11.72 6.59 -8.99
CA ASP A 241 11.87 6.46 -7.55
C ASP A 241 12.16 7.80 -6.86
N LEU A 242 12.10 7.80 -5.54
CA LEU A 242 12.19 9.00 -4.72
C LEU A 242 13.53 9.71 -4.92
N GLU A 243 14.59 8.92 -4.98
CA GLU A 243 15.95 9.34 -5.21
C GLU A 243 16.08 10.06 -6.56
N THR A 244 15.55 9.47 -7.63
CA THR A 244 15.55 10.07 -8.98
C THR A 244 14.77 11.37 -9.00
N MET A 245 13.53 11.39 -8.48
CA MET A 245 12.70 12.60 -8.43
C MET A 245 13.39 13.73 -7.67
N ILE A 246 13.97 13.45 -6.50
CA ILE A 246 14.69 14.46 -5.70
C ILE A 246 15.86 15.05 -6.48
N ASN A 247 16.65 14.21 -7.16
CA ASN A 247 17.78 14.66 -7.95
C ASN A 247 17.33 15.56 -9.11
N GLU A 248 16.29 15.16 -9.84
CA GLU A 248 15.76 15.94 -10.95
C GLU A 248 15.20 17.30 -10.51
N LEU A 249 14.43 17.33 -9.42
CA LEU A 249 13.93 18.60 -8.84
C LEU A 249 15.08 19.49 -8.37
N THR A 250 16.08 18.91 -7.72
CA THR A 250 17.26 19.65 -7.24
C THR A 250 18.06 20.25 -8.41
N LEU A 251 18.29 19.48 -9.48
CA LEU A 251 18.99 19.96 -10.68
C LEU A 251 18.24 21.11 -11.36
N LYS A 252 16.90 21.10 -11.33
CA LYS A 252 16.09 22.20 -11.84
C LYS A 252 16.29 23.48 -11.04
N GLU A 253 16.24 23.42 -9.70
CA GLU A 253 16.47 24.61 -8.86
C GLU A 253 17.85 25.22 -9.11
N PHE A 254 18.89 24.37 -9.26
CA PHE A 254 20.23 24.84 -9.63
C PHE A 254 20.24 25.49 -11.02
N GLY A 255 19.60 24.89 -12.02
CA GLY A 255 19.52 25.44 -13.36
C GLY A 255 18.73 26.76 -13.46
N GLU A 256 17.67 26.92 -12.67
CA GLU A 256 16.87 28.15 -12.59
C GLU A 256 17.60 29.26 -11.84
N SER A 257 18.32 28.93 -10.75
CA SER A 257 19.15 29.91 -10.03
C SER A 257 20.30 30.45 -10.88
N ALA A 258 20.89 29.63 -11.76
CA ALA A 258 21.90 30.08 -12.72
C ALA A 258 21.33 30.99 -13.82
N LYS A 259 20.08 30.76 -14.24
CA LYS A 259 19.40 31.58 -15.26
C LYS A 259 18.88 32.91 -14.72
N ASN A 260 18.51 32.98 -13.44
CA ASN A 260 17.98 34.18 -12.80
C ASN A 260 19.06 35.07 -12.16
N GLY A 261 20.31 34.59 -12.10
CA GLY A 261 21.48 35.32 -11.61
C GLY A 261 22.41 35.85 -12.71
N SER A 262 21.99 35.79 -13.98
CA SER A 262 22.67 36.38 -15.16
C SER A 262 21.86 37.56 -15.68
#